data_AF-A0A349PBE3-F1
#
_entry.id   AF-A0A349PBE3-F1
#
_cell.length_a   1.000
_cell.length_b   1.000
_cell.length_c   1.000
_cell.angle_alpha   90.00
_cell.angle_beta   90.00
_cell.angle_gamma   90.00
#
_symmetry.space_group_name_H-M   'P 1'
#
loop_
_entity.id
_entity.type
_entity.pdbx_description
1 polymer ?
#
loop_
_entity_poly.entity_id
_entity_poly.type
_entity_poly.pdbx_seq_one_letter_code
_entity_poly.pdbx_strand_id
1 'polypeptide(L)'
;MEKESAILCVPPELLERLKSLADRLWADKNPAAVHLNAVLEEFEPDLKTLSHIVKEYEADYAARLAFNEREHVQKESRLKEEAEDFSRRLSEVEKEHAEGLKRIAELKASLSAREAALADLKSKTVEDGSELNSKYVDKMQELYDRVNRKELEMLTRWEEKNKGLDAKVQSLESDFGAKVKQFKLREKALEEDFNARKIELIKTFDRIRADLEAREKALSEREAKKTVNGKPVFTEDI
;
A
#
# COMPACT_ATOMS: atom_id res chain seq x y z
N MET A 1 -7.32 3.06 92.74
CA MET A 1 -7.19 3.36 94.17
C MET A 1 -6.50 4.71 94.29
N GLU A 2 -7.23 5.76 93.93
CA GLU A 2 -6.73 7.12 94.04
C GLU A 2 -7.03 7.57 95.46
N LYS A 3 -5.98 7.78 96.25
CA LYS A 3 -6.11 8.49 97.50
C LYS A 3 -6.39 9.93 97.09
N GLU A 4 -7.65 10.33 97.14
CA GLU A 4 -8.05 11.74 97.11
C GLU A 4 -7.33 12.43 98.27
N SER A 5 -6.12 12.91 98.00
CA SER A 5 -5.38 13.76 98.92
C SER A 5 -6.07 15.11 98.90
N ALA A 6 -7.13 15.22 99.69
CA ALA A 6 -7.73 16.50 100.02
C ALA A 6 -6.59 17.42 100.43
N ILE A 7 -6.37 18.49 99.66
CA ILE A 7 -5.39 19.52 99.99
C ILE A 7 -5.97 20.25 101.19
N LEU A 8 -5.82 19.66 102.37
CA LEU A 8 -6.23 20.24 103.63
C LEU A 8 -5.13 21.21 104.04
N CYS A 9 -5.48 22.49 104.14
CA CYS A 9 -4.56 23.54 104.60
C CYS A 9 -3.98 23.25 105.99
N VAL A 10 -4.65 22.39 106.77
CA VAL A 10 -4.17 21.86 108.05
C VAL A 10 -4.44 20.35 108.07
N PRO A 11 -3.44 19.49 108.29
CA PRO A 11 -3.65 18.04 108.41
C PRO A 11 -4.72 17.73 109.47
N PRO A 12 -5.72 16.90 109.16
CA PRO A 12 -6.82 16.62 110.07
C PRO A 12 -6.31 15.97 111.36
N GLU A 13 -5.22 15.21 111.28
CA GLU A 13 -4.56 14.58 112.42
C GLU A 13 -3.97 15.63 113.39
N LEU A 14 -3.56 16.80 112.89
CA LEU A 14 -3.01 17.89 113.70
C LEU A 14 -4.12 18.67 114.43
N LEU A 15 -5.24 18.91 113.75
CA LEU A 15 -6.45 19.51 114.35
C LEU A 15 -7.05 18.61 115.43
N GLU A 16 -7.13 17.30 115.19
CA GLU A 16 -7.59 16.33 116.20
C GLU A 16 -6.65 16.27 117.40
N ARG A 17 -5.33 16.30 117.18
CA ARG A 17 -4.34 16.37 118.27
C ARG A 17 -4.50 17.63 119.10
N LEU A 18 -4.71 18.79 118.47
CA LEU A 18 -4.93 20.07 119.17
C LEU A 18 -6.23 20.07 119.99
N LYS A 19 -7.33 19.54 119.43
CA LYS A 19 -8.59 19.35 120.18
C LYS A 19 -8.40 18.43 121.39
N SER A 20 -7.74 17.29 121.19
CA SER A 20 -7.45 16.35 122.28
C SER A 20 -6.53 16.92 123.37
N LEU A 21 -5.68 17.88 123.01
CA LEU A 21 -4.80 18.60 123.95
C LEU A 21 -5.59 19.66 124.71
N ALA A 22 -6.46 20.41 124.04
CA ALA A 22 -7.41 21.32 124.67
C ALA A 22 -8.30 20.62 125.70
N ASP A 23 -8.87 19.45 125.35
CA ASP A 23 -9.71 18.66 126.26
C ASP A 23 -8.96 18.21 127.51
N ARG A 24 -7.70 17.77 127.34
CA ARG A 24 -6.82 17.37 128.45
C ARG A 24 -6.47 18.55 129.35
N LEU A 25 -6.05 19.67 128.77
CA LEU A 25 -5.73 20.88 129.52
C LEU A 25 -6.94 21.44 130.27
N TRP A 26 -8.14 21.29 129.71
CA TRP A 26 -9.41 21.69 130.35
C TRP A 26 -9.71 20.82 131.57
N ALA A 27 -9.55 19.49 131.44
CA ALA A 27 -9.69 18.54 132.55
C ALA A 27 -8.72 18.84 133.71
N ASP A 28 -7.50 19.26 133.38
CA ASP A 28 -6.45 19.64 134.34
C ASP A 28 -6.63 21.05 134.93
N LYS A 29 -7.70 21.78 134.58
CA LYS A 29 -7.99 23.18 134.97
C LYS A 29 -6.87 24.16 134.59
N ASN A 30 -6.14 23.88 133.51
CA ASN A 30 -5.06 24.74 133.03
C ASN A 30 -5.65 25.93 132.25
N PRO A 31 -5.31 27.19 132.59
CA PRO A 31 -5.81 28.37 131.87
C PRO A 31 -5.42 28.39 130.38
N ALA A 32 -4.36 27.68 129.98
CA ALA A 32 -3.98 27.53 128.58
C ALA A 32 -5.06 26.83 127.72
N ALA A 33 -5.93 26.01 128.33
CA ALA A 33 -7.05 25.37 127.63
C ALA A 33 -8.03 26.40 127.08
N VAL A 34 -8.30 27.47 127.83
CA VAL A 34 -9.20 28.57 127.43
C VAL A 34 -8.62 29.28 126.20
N HIS A 35 -7.33 29.58 126.22
CA HIS A 35 -6.66 30.23 125.09
C HIS A 35 -6.59 29.33 123.85
N LEU A 36 -6.32 28.04 124.02
CA LEU A 36 -6.28 27.09 122.90
C LEU A 36 -7.67 26.86 122.30
N ASN A 37 -8.71 26.75 123.12
CA ASN A 37 -10.09 26.66 122.62
C ASN A 37 -10.53 27.94 121.90
N ALA A 38 -10.20 29.12 122.45
CA ALA A 38 -10.49 30.39 121.78
C ALA A 38 -9.83 30.48 120.39
N VAL A 39 -8.58 30.05 120.27
CA VAL A 39 -7.87 29.98 118.98
C VAL A 39 -8.53 28.95 118.05
N LEU A 40 -8.89 27.76 118.54
CA LEU A 40 -9.55 26.73 117.71
C LEU A 40 -10.93 27.19 117.22
N GLU A 41 -11.70 27.89 118.05
CA GLU A 41 -12.99 28.48 117.70
C GLU A 41 -12.85 29.66 116.73
N GLU A 42 -11.81 30.50 116.89
CA GLU A 42 -11.53 31.64 116.00
C GLU A 42 -11.19 31.17 114.57
N PHE A 43 -10.42 30.08 114.43
CA PHE A 43 -10.00 29.56 113.11
C PHE A 43 -10.96 28.53 112.50
N GLU A 44 -11.95 28.01 113.24
CA GLU A 44 -12.92 27.04 112.71
C GLU A 44 -13.72 27.58 111.50
N PRO A 45 -14.26 28.81 111.52
CA PRO A 45 -14.93 29.41 110.37
C PRO A 45 -14.02 29.51 109.14
N ASP A 46 -12.74 29.87 109.33
CA ASP A 46 -11.77 30.01 108.24
C ASP A 46 -11.44 28.65 107.61
N LEU A 47 -11.27 27.60 108.43
CA LEU A 47 -11.05 26.23 107.94
C LEU A 47 -12.25 25.70 107.14
N LYS A 48 -13.47 25.98 107.59
CA LYS A 48 -14.71 25.63 106.85
C LYS A 48 -14.79 26.40 105.54
N THR A 49 -14.47 27.69 105.56
CA THR A 49 -14.49 28.55 104.37
C THR A 49 -13.45 28.09 103.35
N LEU A 50 -12.22 27.81 103.77
CA LEU A 50 -11.16 27.27 102.90
C LEU A 50 -11.54 25.90 102.32
N SER A 51 -12.10 25.00 103.14
CA SER A 51 -12.57 23.69 102.64
C SER A 51 -13.68 23.84 101.60
N HIS A 52 -14.59 24.80 101.78
CA HIS A 52 -15.62 25.10 100.79
C HIS A 52 -15.01 25.64 99.49
N ILE A 53 -14.07 26.58 99.57
CA ILE A 53 -13.38 27.16 98.42
C ILE A 53 -12.64 26.05 97.64
N VAL A 54 -11.90 25.17 98.32
CA VAL A 54 -11.20 24.05 97.68
C VAL A 54 -12.16 23.13 96.95
N LYS A 55 -13.30 22.76 97.57
CA LYS A 55 -14.32 21.92 96.94
C LYS A 55 -14.95 22.57 95.71
N GLU A 56 -15.22 23.89 95.76
CA GLU A 56 -15.70 24.63 94.59
C GLU A 56 -14.69 24.63 93.46
N TYR A 57 -13.40 24.87 93.76
CA TYR A 57 -12.34 24.79 92.77
C TYR A 57 -12.20 23.38 92.19
N GLU A 58 -12.18 22.34 93.02
CA GLU A 58 -12.13 20.94 92.55
C GLU A 58 -13.31 20.60 91.66
N ALA A 59 -14.53 21.04 92.03
CA ALA A 59 -15.72 20.84 91.22
C ALA A 59 -15.66 21.59 89.88
N ASP A 60 -15.20 22.85 89.87
CA ASP A 60 -15.01 23.64 88.63
C ASP A 60 -13.93 23.03 87.73
N TYR A 61 -12.79 22.62 88.30
CA TYR A 61 -11.73 21.95 87.56
C TYR A 61 -12.18 20.60 86.99
N ALA A 62 -12.88 19.78 87.78
CA ALA A 62 -13.43 18.50 87.31
C ALA A 62 -14.46 18.72 86.19
N ALA A 63 -15.31 19.74 86.30
CA ALA A 63 -16.27 20.10 85.26
C ALA A 63 -15.58 20.53 83.95
N ARG A 64 -14.54 21.37 84.04
CA ARG A 64 -13.75 21.80 82.87
C ARG A 64 -13.00 20.63 82.23
N LEU A 65 -12.42 19.75 83.05
CA LEU A 65 -11.73 18.55 82.57
C LEU A 65 -12.70 17.64 81.83
N ALA A 66 -13.85 17.32 82.43
CA ALA A 66 -14.88 16.48 81.82
C ALA A 66 -15.44 17.08 80.52
N PHE A 67 -15.58 18.41 80.46
CA PHE A 67 -15.98 19.10 79.22
C PHE A 67 -14.93 18.94 78.12
N ASN A 68 -13.65 19.19 78.43
CA ASN A 68 -12.56 19.05 77.47
C ASN A 68 -12.39 17.61 77.00
N GLU A 69 -12.48 16.62 77.90
CA GLU A 69 -12.43 15.20 77.54
C GLU A 69 -13.55 14.84 76.57
N ARG A 70 -14.79 15.30 76.81
CA ARG A 70 -15.90 15.10 75.87
C ARG A 70 -15.64 15.73 74.52
N GLU A 71 -15.11 16.95 74.47
CA GLU A 71 -14.73 17.58 73.19
C GLU A 71 -13.65 16.78 72.46
N HIS A 72 -12.63 16.30 73.18
CA HIS A 72 -11.55 15.50 72.60
C HIS A 72 -12.08 14.18 72.04
N VAL A 73 -12.93 13.48 72.79
CA VAL A 73 -13.57 12.23 72.33
C VAL A 73 -14.42 12.47 71.08
N GLN A 74 -15.17 13.58 71.02
CA GLN A 74 -15.96 13.93 69.84
C GLN A 74 -15.09 14.30 68.63
N LYS A 75 -13.99 15.02 68.84
CA LYS A 75 -13.03 15.33 67.77
C LYS A 75 -12.36 14.06 67.26
N GLU A 76 -11.97 13.16 68.16
CA GLU A 76 -11.37 11.87 67.81
C GLU A 76 -12.35 10.99 67.04
N SER A 77 -13.64 10.94 67.44
CA SER A 77 -14.64 10.16 66.72
C SER A 77 -14.86 10.70 65.31
N ARG A 78 -14.96 12.02 65.14
CA ARG A 78 -15.08 12.66 63.81
C ARG A 78 -13.88 12.36 62.92
N LEU A 79 -12.66 12.48 63.46
CA LEU A 79 -11.44 12.19 62.70
C LEU A 79 -11.35 10.70 62.30
N LYS A 80 -11.83 9.79 63.15
CA LYS A 80 -11.92 8.36 62.80
C LYS A 80 -12.92 8.11 61.68
N GLU A 81 -14.11 8.72 61.74
CA GLU A 81 -15.11 8.64 60.68
C GLU A 81 -14.57 9.18 59.35
N GLU A 82 -13.89 10.33 59.37
CA GLU A 82 -13.24 10.92 58.19
C GLU A 82 -12.14 10.01 57.63
N ALA A 83 -11.30 9.43 58.49
CA ALA A 83 -10.26 8.49 58.08
C ALA A 83 -10.83 7.22 57.42
N GLU A 84 -11.93 6.69 57.97
CA GLU A 84 -12.64 5.55 57.38
C GLU A 84 -13.32 5.89 56.05
N ASP A 85 -13.86 7.10 55.89
CA ASP A 85 -14.42 7.57 54.61
C ASP A 85 -13.32 7.75 53.56
N PHE A 86 -12.20 8.39 53.91
CA PHE A 86 -11.07 8.52 53.00
C PHE A 86 -10.48 7.17 52.60
N SER A 87 -10.36 6.23 53.55
CA SER A 87 -9.88 4.87 53.25
C SER A 87 -10.82 4.14 52.27
N ARG A 88 -12.13 4.28 52.45
CA ARG A 88 -13.12 3.73 51.52
C ARG A 88 -12.98 4.33 50.12
N ARG A 89 -12.97 5.66 50.01
CA ARG A 89 -12.81 6.36 48.72
C ARG A 89 -11.51 5.99 48.02
N LEU A 90 -10.42 5.88 48.77
CA LEU A 90 -9.12 5.47 48.22
C LEU A 90 -9.19 4.06 47.63
N SER A 91 -9.82 3.12 48.35
CA SER A 91 -10.00 1.76 47.86
C SER A 91 -10.89 1.66 46.61
N GLU A 92 -11.88 2.55 46.47
CA GLU A 92 -12.73 2.63 45.28
C GLU A 92 -11.94 3.15 44.07
N VAL A 93 -11.20 4.25 44.25
CA VAL A 93 -10.34 4.82 43.19
C VAL A 93 -9.27 3.82 42.75
N GLU A 94 -8.67 3.08 43.69
CA GLU A 94 -7.69 2.03 43.35
C GLU A 94 -8.30 0.91 42.50
N LYS A 95 -9.54 0.50 42.80
CA LYS A 95 -10.27 -0.49 41.98
C LYS A 95 -10.56 0.05 40.59
N GLU A 96 -11.08 1.27 40.49
CA GLU A 96 -11.34 1.91 39.20
C GLU A 96 -10.07 2.07 38.37
N HIS A 97 -8.96 2.46 39.00
CA HIS A 97 -7.67 2.57 38.35
C HIS A 97 -7.16 1.19 37.86
N ALA A 98 -7.30 0.14 38.67
CA ALA A 98 -6.93 -1.22 38.28
C ALA A 98 -7.76 -1.73 37.09
N GLU A 99 -9.07 -1.45 37.07
CA GLU A 99 -9.93 -1.75 35.92
C GLU A 99 -9.55 -0.94 34.68
N GLY A 100 -9.24 0.36 34.86
CA GLY A 100 -8.74 1.22 33.79
C GLY A 100 -7.46 0.67 33.16
N LEU A 101 -6.51 0.22 33.97
CA LEU A 101 -5.28 -0.41 33.49
C LEU A 101 -5.54 -1.70 32.71
N LYS A 102 -6.48 -2.54 33.15
CA LYS A 102 -6.88 -3.74 32.41
C LYS A 102 -7.45 -3.40 31.04
N ARG A 103 -8.38 -2.43 30.97
CA ARG A 103 -8.96 -1.96 29.69
C ARG A 103 -7.89 -1.38 28.76
N ILE A 104 -6.92 -0.63 29.30
CA ILE A 104 -5.79 -0.11 28.51
C ILE A 104 -4.95 -1.26 27.93
N ALA A 105 -4.66 -2.29 28.72
CA ALA A 105 -3.91 -3.44 28.26
C ALA A 105 -4.65 -4.21 27.15
N GLU A 106 -5.95 -4.43 27.31
CA GLU A 106 -6.81 -5.07 26.30
C GLU A 106 -6.85 -4.27 24.99
N LEU A 107 -7.02 -2.94 25.08
CA LEU A 107 -7.03 -2.06 23.92
C LEU A 107 -5.67 -2.06 23.20
N LYS A 108 -4.56 -2.05 23.94
CA LYS A 108 -3.21 -2.16 23.34
C LYS A 108 -3.01 -3.48 22.61
N ALA A 109 -3.45 -4.60 23.20
CA ALA A 109 -3.37 -5.91 22.56
C ALA A 109 -4.21 -5.96 21.28
N SER A 110 -5.45 -5.44 21.33
CA SER A 110 -6.34 -5.35 20.18
C SER A 110 -5.77 -4.47 19.06
N LEU A 111 -5.19 -3.31 19.42
CA LEU A 111 -4.54 -2.41 18.48
C LEU A 111 -3.36 -3.10 17.78
N SER A 112 -2.47 -3.74 18.55
CA SER A 112 -1.32 -4.46 18.00
C SER A 112 -1.74 -5.59 17.05
N ALA A 113 -2.78 -6.35 17.40
CA ALA A 113 -3.32 -7.39 16.53
C ALA A 113 -3.88 -6.82 15.21
N ARG A 114 -4.55 -5.66 15.26
CA ARG A 114 -5.05 -4.98 14.05
C ARG A 114 -3.93 -4.42 13.19
N GLU A 115 -2.89 -3.85 13.81
CA GLU A 115 -1.71 -3.35 13.10
C GLU A 115 -0.98 -4.48 12.37
N ALA A 116 -0.82 -5.65 13.00
CA ALA A 116 -0.25 -6.84 12.38
C ALA A 116 -1.10 -7.31 11.18
N ALA A 117 -2.42 -7.44 11.36
CA ALA A 117 -3.33 -7.84 10.27
C ALA A 117 -3.31 -6.83 9.09
N LEU A 118 -3.16 -5.54 9.39
CA LEU A 118 -3.06 -4.50 8.37
C LEU A 118 -1.72 -4.59 7.62
N ALA A 119 -0.62 -4.87 8.30
CA ALA A 119 0.67 -5.12 7.67
C ALA A 119 0.63 -6.34 6.74
N ASP A 120 0.02 -7.44 7.17
CA ASP A 120 -0.15 -8.65 6.34
C ASP A 120 -0.99 -8.38 5.09
N LEU A 121 -2.12 -7.65 5.25
CA LEU A 121 -2.97 -7.27 4.12
C LEU A 121 -2.24 -6.36 3.12
N LYS A 122 -1.42 -5.42 3.61
CA LYS A 122 -0.58 -4.60 2.74
C LYS A 122 0.43 -5.43 1.97
N SER A 123 1.11 -6.37 2.62
CA SER A 123 2.06 -7.27 1.93
C SER A 123 1.37 -8.05 0.82
N LYS A 124 0.25 -8.71 1.14
CA LYS A 124 -0.54 -9.46 0.17
C LYS A 124 -1.01 -8.60 -0.99
N THR A 125 -1.48 -7.38 -0.73
CA THR A 125 -1.94 -6.48 -1.79
C THR A 125 -0.80 -6.08 -2.74
N VAL A 126 0.41 -5.87 -2.20
CA VAL A 126 1.60 -5.58 -3.01
C VAL A 126 2.02 -6.81 -3.82
N GLU A 127 2.02 -7.99 -3.21
CA GLU A 127 2.33 -9.27 -3.87
C GLU A 127 1.34 -9.55 -5.00
N ASP A 128 0.03 -9.54 -4.73
CA ASP A 128 -1.04 -9.73 -5.71
C ASP A 128 -0.95 -8.70 -6.85
N GLY A 129 -0.69 -7.44 -6.51
CA GLY A 129 -0.48 -6.37 -7.49
C GLY A 129 0.73 -6.61 -8.39
N SER A 130 1.83 -7.11 -7.82
CA SER A 130 3.04 -7.45 -8.55
C SER A 130 2.85 -8.66 -9.47
N GLU A 131 2.15 -9.69 -9.01
CA GLU A 131 1.82 -10.87 -9.81
C GLU A 131 0.92 -10.52 -10.99
N LEU A 132 -0.10 -9.70 -10.74
CA LEU A 132 -1.02 -9.28 -11.78
C LEU A 132 -0.29 -8.44 -12.83
N ASN A 133 0.59 -7.54 -12.40
CA ASN A 133 1.40 -6.74 -13.31
C ASN A 133 2.37 -7.61 -14.13
N SER A 134 3.00 -8.62 -13.52
CA SER A 134 3.84 -9.59 -14.24
C SER A 134 3.03 -10.32 -15.31
N LYS A 135 1.86 -10.87 -14.95
CA LYS A 135 0.96 -11.55 -15.90
C LYS A 135 0.53 -10.64 -17.04
N TYR A 136 0.28 -9.37 -16.76
CA TYR A 136 -0.06 -8.38 -17.78
C TYR A 136 1.11 -8.14 -18.75
N VAL A 137 2.32 -7.92 -18.23
CA VAL A 137 3.53 -7.73 -19.04
C VAL A 137 3.82 -8.95 -19.90
N ASP A 138 3.75 -10.15 -19.33
CA ASP A 138 3.93 -11.41 -20.06
C ASP A 138 2.93 -11.54 -21.20
N LYS A 139 1.66 -11.17 -20.95
CA LYS A 139 0.62 -11.23 -21.97
C LYS A 139 0.84 -10.22 -23.09
N MET A 140 1.28 -9.01 -22.75
CA MET A 140 1.63 -7.99 -23.73
C MET A 140 2.80 -8.44 -24.59
N GLN A 141 3.85 -9.00 -23.98
CA GLN A 141 4.99 -9.55 -24.72
C GLN A 141 4.56 -10.69 -25.66
N GLU A 142 3.71 -11.61 -25.21
CA GLU A 142 3.18 -12.70 -26.04
C GLU A 142 2.41 -12.17 -27.26
N LEU A 143 1.64 -11.09 -27.09
CA LEU A 143 0.92 -10.44 -28.19
C LEU A 143 1.88 -9.79 -29.18
N TYR A 144 2.90 -9.07 -28.72
CA TYR A 144 3.93 -8.50 -29.58
C TYR A 144 4.65 -9.58 -30.38
N ASP A 145 5.09 -10.67 -29.73
CA ASP A 145 5.76 -11.78 -30.38
C ASP A 145 4.86 -12.48 -31.41
N ARG A 146 3.56 -12.55 -31.14
CA ARG A 146 2.57 -13.13 -32.07
C ARG A 146 2.35 -12.24 -33.29
N VAL A 147 2.25 -10.93 -33.09
CA VAL A 147 2.10 -9.97 -34.20
C VAL A 147 3.35 -9.98 -35.07
N ASN A 148 4.53 -9.87 -34.45
CA ASN A 148 5.80 -9.85 -35.16
C ASN A 148 6.04 -11.14 -35.97
N ARG A 149 5.70 -12.31 -35.41
CA ARG A 149 5.72 -13.59 -36.16
C ARG A 149 4.80 -13.57 -37.38
N LYS A 150 3.57 -13.08 -37.24
CA LYS A 150 2.64 -12.99 -38.37
C LYS A 150 3.12 -12.03 -39.44
N GLU A 151 3.72 -10.91 -39.07
CA GLU A 151 4.31 -9.94 -40.01
C GLU A 151 5.45 -10.57 -40.80
N LEU A 152 6.37 -11.26 -40.13
CA LEU A 152 7.47 -12.00 -40.78
C LEU A 152 6.95 -13.12 -41.70
N GLU A 153 5.94 -13.87 -41.27
CA GLU A 153 5.31 -14.91 -42.12
C GLU A 153 4.66 -14.30 -43.37
N MET A 154 3.97 -13.16 -43.24
CA MET A 154 3.37 -12.46 -44.37
C MET A 154 4.43 -11.92 -45.34
N LEU A 155 5.50 -11.32 -44.81
CA LEU A 155 6.64 -10.85 -45.61
C LEU A 155 7.28 -12.01 -46.37
N THR A 156 7.54 -13.13 -45.70
CA THR A 156 8.13 -14.33 -46.33
C THR A 156 7.24 -14.85 -47.47
N ARG A 157 5.92 -14.99 -47.23
CA ARG A 157 4.96 -15.42 -48.27
C ARG A 157 4.90 -14.45 -49.44
N TRP A 158 4.98 -13.15 -49.16
CA TRP A 158 5.01 -12.12 -50.19
C TRP A 158 6.28 -12.22 -51.03
N GLU A 159 7.45 -12.37 -50.40
CA GLU A 159 8.74 -12.56 -51.08
C GLU A 159 8.75 -13.82 -51.95
N GLU A 160 8.24 -14.95 -51.44
CA GLU A 160 8.11 -16.20 -52.20
C GLU A 160 7.20 -16.04 -53.41
N LYS A 161 6.05 -15.38 -53.24
CA LYS A 161 5.14 -15.09 -54.35
C LYS A 161 5.78 -14.18 -55.38
N ASN A 162 6.51 -13.15 -54.96
CA ASN A 162 7.18 -12.21 -55.85
C ASN A 162 8.28 -12.92 -56.66
N LYS A 163 9.13 -13.71 -56.00
CA LYS A 163 10.12 -14.57 -56.67
C LYS A 163 9.48 -15.53 -57.68
N GLY A 164 8.33 -16.12 -57.33
CA GLY A 164 7.58 -16.99 -58.22
C GLY A 164 7.00 -16.27 -59.43
N LEU A 165 6.60 -15.00 -59.30
CA LEU A 165 6.17 -14.16 -60.41
C LEU A 165 7.35 -13.76 -61.29
N ASP A 166 8.47 -13.34 -60.71
CA ASP A 166 9.69 -12.98 -61.45
C ASP A 166 10.20 -14.17 -62.29
N ALA A 167 10.20 -15.37 -61.73
CA ALA A 167 10.57 -16.59 -62.45
C ALA A 167 9.62 -16.88 -63.63
N LYS A 168 8.31 -16.66 -63.46
CA LYS A 168 7.33 -16.80 -64.54
C LYS A 168 7.52 -15.76 -65.63
N VAL A 169 7.79 -14.51 -65.26
CA VAL A 169 8.08 -13.42 -66.22
C VAL A 169 9.32 -13.76 -67.03
N GLN A 170 10.41 -14.17 -66.38
CA GLN A 170 11.65 -14.59 -67.06
C GLN A 170 11.42 -15.78 -68.02
N SER A 171 10.63 -16.78 -67.59
CA SER A 171 10.26 -17.91 -68.45
C SER A 171 9.48 -17.45 -69.68
N LEU A 172 8.49 -16.58 -69.51
CA LEU A 172 7.70 -16.05 -70.61
C LEU A 172 8.56 -15.21 -71.56
N GLU A 173 9.43 -14.33 -71.04
CA GLU A 173 10.36 -13.53 -71.82
C GLU A 173 11.31 -14.41 -72.64
N SER A 174 11.82 -15.50 -72.06
CA SER A 174 12.64 -16.49 -72.76
C SER A 174 11.87 -17.18 -73.88
N ASP A 175 10.64 -17.66 -73.60
CA ASP A 175 9.77 -18.32 -74.58
C ASP A 175 9.39 -17.37 -75.73
N PHE A 176 9.04 -16.12 -75.42
CA PHE A 176 8.76 -15.09 -76.41
C PHE A 176 10.01 -14.78 -77.23
N GLY A 177 11.18 -14.62 -76.61
CA GLY A 177 12.44 -14.40 -77.29
C GLY A 177 12.80 -15.56 -78.24
N ALA A 178 12.56 -16.81 -77.83
CA ALA A 178 12.76 -17.99 -78.66
C ALA A 178 11.81 -18.00 -79.86
N LYS A 179 10.51 -17.72 -79.66
CA LYS A 179 9.52 -17.61 -80.75
C LYS A 179 9.88 -16.50 -81.73
N VAL A 180 10.31 -15.34 -81.25
CA VAL A 180 10.75 -14.22 -82.11
C VAL A 180 11.95 -14.64 -82.97
N LYS A 181 12.95 -15.33 -82.38
CA LYS A 181 14.09 -15.86 -83.15
C LYS A 181 13.63 -16.89 -84.19
N GLN A 182 12.73 -17.79 -83.82
CA GLN A 182 12.17 -18.80 -84.74
C GLN A 182 11.43 -18.15 -85.91
N PHE A 183 10.58 -17.15 -85.66
CA PHE A 183 9.87 -16.43 -86.71
C PHE A 183 10.84 -15.67 -87.63
N LYS A 184 11.87 -15.02 -87.08
CA LYS A 184 12.92 -14.36 -87.88
C LYS A 184 13.68 -15.35 -88.78
N LEU A 185 14.00 -16.53 -88.29
CA LEU A 185 14.64 -17.57 -89.11
C LEU A 185 13.71 -18.06 -90.22
N ARG A 186 12.43 -18.25 -89.93
CA ARG A 186 11.42 -18.66 -90.91
C ARG A 186 11.18 -17.58 -91.96
N GLU A 187 11.12 -16.31 -91.54
CA GLU A 187 11.01 -15.14 -92.42
C GLU A 187 12.21 -15.08 -93.37
N LYS A 188 13.45 -15.18 -92.86
CA LYS A 188 14.65 -15.24 -93.69
C LYS A 188 14.64 -16.41 -94.67
N ALA A 189 14.25 -17.61 -94.23
CA ALA A 189 14.16 -18.78 -95.11
C ALA A 189 13.12 -18.58 -96.23
N LEU A 190 11.99 -17.92 -95.93
CA LEU A 190 10.98 -17.58 -96.95
C LEU A 190 11.46 -16.47 -97.89
N GLU A 191 12.18 -15.46 -97.39
CA GLU A 191 12.82 -14.44 -98.21
C GLU A 191 13.87 -15.05 -99.15
N GLU A 192 14.71 -15.96 -98.65
CA GLU A 192 15.69 -16.70 -99.43
C GLU A 192 15.02 -17.58 -100.49
N ASP A 193 13.97 -18.34 -100.16
CA ASP A 193 13.19 -19.13 -101.13
C ASP A 193 12.51 -18.24 -102.19
N PHE A 194 11.92 -17.12 -101.78
CA PHE A 194 11.34 -16.14 -102.71
C PHE A 194 12.38 -15.57 -103.67
N ASN A 195 13.56 -15.19 -103.14
CA ASN A 195 14.67 -14.68 -103.95
C ASN A 195 15.23 -15.76 -104.90
N ALA A 196 15.34 -17.02 -104.45
CA ALA A 196 15.77 -18.13 -105.29
C ALA A 196 14.80 -18.34 -106.47
N ARG A 197 13.50 -18.38 -106.20
CA ARG A 197 12.46 -18.49 -107.25
C ARG A 197 12.47 -17.29 -108.19
N LYS A 198 12.69 -16.08 -107.69
CA LYS A 198 12.85 -14.88 -108.52
C LYS A 198 14.06 -15.00 -109.46
N ILE A 199 15.20 -15.49 -108.97
CA ILE A 199 16.39 -15.74 -109.78
C ILE A 199 16.12 -16.83 -110.82
N GLU A 200 15.46 -17.92 -110.45
CA GLU A 200 15.06 -18.96 -111.40
C GLU A 200 14.14 -18.41 -112.48
N LEU A 201 13.16 -17.59 -112.11
CA LEU A 201 12.25 -16.96 -113.06
C LEU A 201 13.00 -16.04 -114.03
N ILE A 202 13.92 -15.20 -113.52
CA ILE A 202 14.79 -14.36 -114.37
C ILE A 202 15.59 -15.24 -115.33
N LYS A 203 16.22 -16.33 -114.85
CA LYS A 203 16.96 -17.27 -115.70
C LYS A 203 16.08 -17.93 -116.76
N THR A 204 14.83 -18.26 -116.44
CA THR A 204 13.89 -18.80 -117.43
C THR A 204 13.49 -17.75 -118.47
N PHE A 205 13.25 -16.50 -118.06
CA PHE A 205 13.01 -15.39 -118.98
C PHE A 205 14.21 -15.12 -119.87
N ASP A 206 15.42 -15.12 -119.32
CA ASP A 206 16.67 -14.94 -120.08
C ASP A 206 16.89 -16.07 -121.07
N ARG A 207 16.60 -17.33 -120.71
CA ARG A 207 16.61 -18.46 -121.66
C ARG A 207 15.59 -18.28 -122.78
N ILE A 208 14.35 -17.93 -122.45
CA ILE A 208 13.30 -17.69 -123.46
C ILE A 208 13.70 -16.54 -124.37
N ARG A 209 14.28 -15.47 -123.82
CA ARG A 209 14.79 -14.34 -124.58
C ARG A 209 15.94 -14.75 -125.50
N ALA A 210 16.91 -15.50 -125.01
CA ALA A 210 18.01 -16.03 -125.83
C ALA A 210 17.50 -16.96 -126.94
N ASP A 211 16.51 -17.81 -126.65
CA ASP A 211 15.85 -18.68 -127.65
C ASP A 211 15.10 -17.86 -128.71
N LEU A 212 14.42 -16.76 -128.31
CA LEU A 212 13.76 -15.84 -129.22
C LEU A 212 14.76 -15.08 -130.08
N GLU A 213 15.81 -14.52 -129.49
CA GLU A 213 16.90 -13.83 -130.21
C GLU A 213 17.62 -14.78 -131.18
N ALA A 214 17.83 -16.05 -130.79
CA ALA A 214 18.39 -17.07 -131.68
C ALA A 214 17.44 -17.40 -132.84
N ARG A 215 16.12 -17.45 -132.61
CA ARG A 215 15.11 -17.62 -133.66
C ARG A 215 15.03 -16.41 -134.59
N GLU A 216 15.08 -15.19 -134.07
CA GLU A 216 15.14 -13.96 -134.86
C GLU A 216 16.43 -13.88 -135.67
N LYS A 217 17.57 -14.28 -135.10
CA LYS A 217 18.84 -14.37 -135.82
C LYS A 217 18.78 -15.44 -136.91
N ALA A 218 18.22 -16.61 -136.62
CA ALA A 218 18.02 -17.66 -137.63
C ALA A 218 17.06 -17.23 -138.74
N LEU A 219 16.01 -16.45 -138.43
CA LEU A 219 15.08 -15.87 -139.39
C LEU A 219 15.76 -14.79 -140.25
N SER A 220 16.50 -13.87 -139.64
CA SER A 220 17.23 -12.82 -140.36
C SER A 220 18.38 -13.38 -141.20
N GLU A 221 19.06 -14.45 -140.77
CA GLU A 221 20.00 -15.20 -141.61
C GLU A 221 19.30 -15.92 -142.78
N ARG A 222 18.05 -16.34 -142.60
CA ARG A 222 17.19 -16.90 -143.66
C ARG A 222 16.75 -15.83 -144.66
N GLU A 223 16.47 -14.62 -144.18
CA GLU A 223 16.12 -13.46 -145.00
C GLU A 223 17.35 -12.92 -145.74
N ALA A 224 18.53 -12.89 -145.10
CA ALA A 224 19.80 -12.55 -145.74
C ALA A 224 20.25 -13.59 -146.78
N LYS A 225 19.93 -14.88 -146.61
CA LYS A 225 20.14 -15.91 -147.63
C LYS A 225 19.13 -15.86 -148.78
N LYS A 226 17.99 -15.18 -148.61
CA LYS A 226 16.99 -14.96 -149.68
C LYS A 226 17.33 -13.78 -150.62
N THR A 227 18.28 -12.91 -150.25
CA THR A 227 18.59 -11.70 -151.04
C THR A 227 19.82 -11.81 -151.95
N VAL A 228 20.52 -12.96 -152.01
CA VAL A 228 21.77 -13.11 -152.80
C VAL A 228 21.70 -14.10 -153.98
N ASN A 229 20.56 -14.71 -154.31
CA ASN A 229 20.44 -15.47 -155.57
C ASN A 229 19.05 -15.33 -156.25
N GLY A 230 18.98 -14.39 -157.19
CA GLY A 230 18.42 -14.58 -158.55
C GLY A 230 16.94 -14.92 -158.76
N LYS A 231 16.12 -13.86 -158.94
CA LYS A 231 15.24 -13.54 -160.10
C LYS A 231 14.15 -14.56 -160.59
N PRO A 232 13.13 -14.12 -161.39
CA PRO A 232 11.71 -14.06 -161.03
C PRO A 232 10.79 -14.99 -161.86
N VAL A 233 9.45 -14.85 -161.69
CA VAL A 233 8.29 -15.08 -162.61
C VAL A 233 7.11 -15.67 -161.80
N PHE A 234 6.02 -14.93 -161.52
CA PHE A 234 4.79 -14.67 -162.33
C PHE A 234 3.83 -15.86 -162.49
N THR A 235 2.58 -15.67 -162.03
CA THR A 235 1.24 -15.95 -162.62
C THR A 235 0.20 -15.88 -161.48
N GLU A 236 -0.76 -14.94 -161.46
CA GLU A 236 -2.07 -14.96 -162.17
C GLU A 236 -2.96 -16.17 -161.81
N ASP A 237 -4.06 -15.94 -161.09
CA ASP A 237 -5.43 -16.10 -161.62
C ASP A 237 -6.54 -15.69 -160.61
N ILE A 238 -7.49 -14.90 -161.13
CA ILE A 238 -8.83 -14.44 -160.67
C ILE A 238 -8.91 -13.33 -159.60
#